data_AF-A0AAW2CXV1-F1
#
_entry.id   AF-A0AAW2CXV1-F1
#
_cell.length_a   1.000
_cell.length_b   1.000
_cell.length_c   1.000
_cell.angle_alpha   90.00
_cell.angle_beta   90.00
_cell.angle_gamma   90.00
#
_symmetry.space_group_name_H-M   'P 1'
#
loop_
_entity.id
_entity.type
_entity.pdbx_description
1 polymer ?
#
loop_
_entity_poly.entity_id
_entity_poly.type
_entity_poly.pdbx_seq_one_letter_code
_entity_poly.pdbx_strand_id
1 'polypeptide(L)'
;MRMQPNMESLDMRRRFTHGEWRTLTTVAMAPIGAVHGCDPLATFVNGALHWFAFGKTNNNKFLCFVMVFDLREEVFHEIGLPKVSDNNIDGNRVCVFISAYQNSLAMFYEGFPNPTLNIWVMKNYADASSWTKLVISAYQGPIDYNPRVRGFRKNGEVILEINVGQFVSQDLNTKERKDLGINGDGYTFVGSYVKSLVLLDKPSRAISYKGK
;
A
#
# COMPACT_ATOMS: atom_id res chain seq x y z
N MET A 1 -21.24 -20.60 -34.03
CA MET A 1 -20.82 -19.20 -34.25
C MET A 1 -21.86 -18.29 -33.58
N ARG A 2 -21.55 -17.76 -32.40
CA ARG A 2 -22.33 -16.73 -31.71
C ARG A 2 -21.32 -15.78 -31.09
N MET A 3 -21.27 -14.55 -31.61
CA MET A 3 -20.44 -13.47 -31.09
C MET A 3 -21.10 -12.94 -29.81
N GLN A 4 -20.32 -12.80 -28.74
CA GLN A 4 -20.71 -12.04 -27.55
C GLN A 4 -20.54 -10.53 -27.83
N PRO A 5 -21.33 -9.65 -27.20
CA PRO A 5 -21.21 -8.21 -27.39
C PRO A 5 -20.10 -7.59 -26.55
N ASN A 6 -19.58 -6.48 -27.08
CA ASN A 6 -18.52 -5.62 -26.60
C ASN A 6 -18.65 -5.22 -25.12
N MET A 7 -17.54 -5.31 -24.39
CA MET A 7 -17.34 -4.68 -23.09
C MET A 7 -16.67 -3.33 -23.34
N GLU A 8 -17.47 -2.25 -23.35
CA GLU A 8 -16.94 -0.88 -23.40
C GLU A 8 -16.17 -0.58 -22.11
N SER A 9 -14.96 -0.05 -22.26
CA SER A 9 -14.09 0.35 -21.15
C SER A 9 -14.62 1.62 -20.48
N LEU A 10 -14.87 1.54 -19.16
CA LEU A 10 -15.17 2.69 -18.31
C LEU A 10 -13.92 3.59 -18.17
N ASP A 11 -13.95 4.74 -18.84
CA ASP A 11 -12.91 5.76 -18.79
C ASP A 11 -13.03 6.56 -17.47
N MET A 12 -12.17 6.25 -16.50
CA MET A 12 -12.11 6.94 -15.20
C MET A 12 -11.20 8.18 -15.32
N ARG A 13 -11.74 9.29 -15.84
CA ARG A 13 -11.00 10.56 -15.88
C ARG A 13 -11.07 11.32 -14.54
N ARG A 14 -9.98 11.30 -13.77
CA ARG A 14 -9.61 12.41 -12.87
C ARG A 14 -8.23 12.93 -13.26
N ARG A 15 -8.09 14.25 -13.19
CA ARG A 15 -7.11 15.07 -13.92
C ARG A 15 -5.65 14.62 -13.77
N PHE A 16 -5.18 13.84 -14.74
CA PHE A 16 -3.96 14.20 -15.47
C PHE A 16 -4.31 15.42 -16.33
N THR A 17 -3.45 16.42 -16.42
CA THR A 17 -3.69 17.61 -17.27
C THR A 17 -3.86 17.25 -18.76
N HIS A 18 -3.40 16.06 -19.14
CA HIS A 18 -3.69 15.41 -20.41
C HIS A 18 -4.15 13.99 -20.11
N GLY A 19 -5.42 13.66 -20.39
CA GLY A 19 -5.97 12.30 -20.26
C GLY A 19 -5.46 11.37 -21.35
N GLU A 20 -4.16 11.41 -21.61
CA GLU A 20 -3.47 10.71 -22.68
C GLU A 20 -2.42 9.79 -22.07
N TRP A 21 -2.33 8.58 -22.62
CA TRP A 21 -1.21 7.70 -22.31
C TRP A 21 0.07 8.33 -22.86
N ARG A 22 1.06 8.55 -21.99
CA ARG A 22 2.36 9.08 -22.39
C ARG A 22 3.49 8.29 -21.75
N THR A 23 4.61 8.22 -22.46
CA THR A 23 5.85 7.61 -21.97
C THR A 23 6.60 8.62 -21.12
N LEU A 24 7.05 8.21 -19.94
CA LEU A 24 7.97 9.01 -19.13
C LEU A 24 9.34 9.06 -19.79
N THR A 25 9.96 10.25 -19.81
CA THR A 25 11.30 10.44 -20.40
C THR A 25 12.39 9.74 -19.58
N THR A 26 13.54 9.43 -20.18
CA THR A 26 14.68 8.69 -19.60
C THR A 26 15.26 9.24 -18.30
N VAL A 27 14.95 10.48 -17.90
CA VAL A 27 15.35 11.06 -16.60
C VAL A 27 14.55 10.45 -15.43
N ALA A 28 13.42 9.80 -15.70
CA ALA A 28 12.52 9.18 -14.73
C ALA A 28 12.60 7.64 -14.73
N MET A 29 13.79 7.06 -14.95
CA MET A 29 13.91 5.60 -14.87
C MET A 29 13.65 5.12 -13.43
N ALA A 30 12.73 4.17 -13.30
CA ALA A 30 12.53 3.47 -12.04
C ALA A 30 13.84 2.76 -11.61
N PRO A 31 14.12 2.70 -10.30
CA PRO A 31 15.17 1.85 -9.78
C PRO A 31 15.10 0.44 -10.35
N ILE A 32 16.27 -0.16 -10.62
CA ILE A 32 16.34 -1.56 -11.07
C ILE A 32 15.94 -2.45 -9.90
N GLY A 33 14.67 -2.83 -9.86
CA GLY A 33 14.11 -3.67 -8.82
C GLY A 33 12.78 -4.29 -9.26
N ALA A 34 12.39 -5.36 -8.58
CA ALA A 34 11.09 -5.98 -8.75
C ALA A 34 10.21 -5.67 -7.54
N VAL A 35 8.93 -5.38 -7.81
CA VAL A 35 7.90 -5.27 -6.77
C VAL A 35 7.53 -6.69 -6.31
N HIS A 36 7.33 -6.86 -5.01
CA HIS A 36 6.95 -8.16 -4.46
C HIS A 36 5.55 -8.57 -4.93
N GLY A 37 5.41 -9.76 -5.53
CA GLY A 37 4.16 -10.17 -6.20
C GLY A 37 2.95 -10.36 -5.27
N CYS A 38 3.18 -10.44 -3.95
CA CYS A 38 2.12 -10.54 -2.95
C CYS A 38 1.77 -9.19 -2.30
N ASP A 39 2.38 -8.08 -2.74
CA ASP A 39 2.01 -6.76 -2.27
C ASP A 39 0.57 -6.43 -2.72
N PRO A 40 -0.31 -5.94 -1.83
CA PRO A 40 -1.51 -5.26 -2.27
C PRO A 40 -1.12 -4.04 -3.13
N LEU A 41 -2.12 -3.50 -3.84
CA LEU A 41 -2.00 -2.30 -4.68
C LEU A 41 -1.10 -1.22 -4.07
N ALA A 42 -0.47 -0.44 -4.96
CA ALA A 42 0.36 0.71 -4.61
C ALA A 42 -0.26 1.57 -3.49
N THR A 43 0.52 1.87 -2.46
CA THR A 43 0.07 2.75 -1.37
C THR A 43 0.22 4.22 -1.78
N PHE A 44 -0.89 4.97 -1.71
CA PHE A 44 -0.89 6.41 -2.01
C PHE A 44 -0.76 7.26 -0.74
N VAL A 45 0.33 8.01 -0.62
CA VAL A 45 0.62 8.93 0.50
C VAL A 45 1.36 10.16 -0.04
N ASN A 46 1.01 11.35 0.43
CA ASN A 46 1.71 12.62 0.09
C ASN A 46 1.93 12.86 -1.42
N GLY A 47 0.98 12.46 -2.27
CA GLY A 47 1.07 12.67 -3.72
C GLY A 47 1.92 11.64 -4.46
N ALA A 48 2.41 10.60 -3.78
CA ALA A 48 3.24 9.56 -4.38
C ALA A 48 2.65 8.16 -4.19
N LEU A 49 2.99 7.26 -5.11
CA LEU A 49 2.70 5.83 -5.04
C LEU A 49 3.90 5.08 -4.46
N HIS A 50 3.64 4.09 -3.60
CA HIS A 50 4.68 3.38 -2.85
C HIS A 50 4.49 1.88 -2.96
N TRP A 51 5.60 1.15 -3.13
CA TRP A 51 5.64 -0.31 -3.19
C TRP A 51 6.82 -0.85 -2.38
N PHE A 52 6.69 -2.06 -1.85
CA PHE A 52 7.85 -2.81 -1.40
C PHE A 52 8.57 -3.39 -2.62
N ALA A 53 9.86 -3.09 -2.76
CA ALA A 53 10.68 -3.53 -3.86
C ALA A 53 11.99 -4.16 -3.39
N PHE A 54 12.51 -5.06 -4.21
CA PHE A 54 13.84 -5.65 -4.03
C PHE A 54 14.69 -5.48 -5.28
N GLY A 55 15.93 -5.06 -5.09
CA GLY A 55 16.96 -4.97 -6.12
C GLY A 55 18.03 -6.05 -5.91
N LYS A 56 18.75 -6.40 -6.98
CA LYS A 56 19.95 -7.24 -6.88
C LYS A 56 21.17 -6.36 -6.71
N THR A 57 22.03 -6.71 -5.77
CA THR A 57 23.37 -6.13 -5.63
C THR A 57 24.38 -6.96 -6.42
N ASN A 58 25.56 -6.37 -6.70
CA ASN A 58 26.66 -7.03 -7.42
C ASN A 58 27.13 -8.36 -6.76
N ASN A 59 26.86 -8.54 -5.46
CA ASN A 59 27.25 -9.71 -4.70
C ASN A 59 26.13 -10.76 -4.60
N ASN A 60 25.14 -10.73 -5.51
CA ASN A 60 23.94 -11.57 -5.48
C ASN A 60 23.09 -11.46 -4.19
N LYS A 61 23.31 -10.40 -3.38
CA LYS A 61 22.44 -10.12 -2.24
C LYS A 61 21.24 -9.30 -2.71
N PHE A 62 20.09 -9.53 -2.09
CA PHE A 62 18.91 -8.70 -2.29
C PHE A 62 18.98 -7.47 -1.39
N LEU A 63 18.70 -6.30 -1.97
CA LEU A 63 18.51 -5.06 -1.21
C LEU A 63 17.02 -4.72 -1.27
N CYS A 64 16.40 -4.56 -0.11
CA CYS A 64 14.99 -4.23 -0.01
C CYS A 64 14.81 -2.74 0.30
N PHE A 65 13.85 -2.10 -0.35
CA PHE A 65 13.56 -0.67 -0.22
C PHE A 65 12.09 -0.37 -0.52
N VAL A 66 11.62 0.82 -0.16
CA VAL A 66 10.34 1.32 -0.65
C VAL A 66 10.61 2.05 -1.96
N MET A 67 10.05 1.53 -3.06
CA MET A 67 10.03 2.23 -4.34
C MET A 67 8.94 3.30 -4.28
N VAL A 68 9.28 4.52 -4.66
CA VAL A 68 8.37 5.66 -4.69
C VAL A 68 8.27 6.19 -6.11
N PHE A 69 7.04 6.47 -6.54
CA PHE A 69 6.76 7.24 -7.75
C PHE A 69 6.03 8.52 -7.36
N ASP A 70 6.72 9.65 -7.43
CA ASP A 70 6.14 10.97 -7.16
C ASP A 70 5.29 11.40 -8.36
N LEU A 71 3.99 11.61 -8.17
CA LEU A 71 3.08 11.96 -9.27
C LEU A 71 3.19 13.44 -9.69
N ARG A 72 3.80 14.30 -8.87
CA ARG A 72 3.95 15.72 -9.14
C ARG A 72 5.19 15.97 -10.00
N GLU A 73 6.31 15.41 -9.59
CA GLU A 73 7.59 15.57 -10.29
C GLU A 73 7.80 14.45 -11.33
N GLU A 74 6.97 13.40 -11.30
CA GLU A 74 7.01 12.24 -12.20
C GLU A 74 8.34 11.49 -12.18
N VAL A 75 8.98 11.46 -11.01
CA VAL A 75 10.26 10.79 -10.78
C VAL A 75 10.11 9.62 -9.83
N PHE A 76 11.01 8.66 -9.98
CA PHE A 76 11.16 7.58 -9.02
C PHE A 76 12.27 7.90 -8.03
N HIS A 77 12.07 7.48 -6.78
CA HIS A 77 13.12 7.50 -5.77
C HIS A 77 12.92 6.34 -4.79
N GLU A 78 13.91 6.16 -3.92
CA GLU A 78 13.94 5.08 -2.95
C GLU A 78 13.81 5.66 -1.54
N ILE A 79 13.11 4.95 -0.66
CA ILE A 79 13.19 5.18 0.79
C ILE A 79 13.73 3.91 1.45
N GLY A 80 14.73 4.08 2.31
CA GLY A 80 15.31 2.99 3.08
C GLY A 80 14.31 2.37 4.05
N LEU A 81 14.42 1.05 4.25
CA LEU A 81 13.64 0.31 5.23
C LEU A 81 14.16 0.55 6.66
N PRO A 82 13.35 0.24 7.70
CA PRO A 82 13.85 0.20 9.07
C PRO A 82 15.07 -0.71 9.16
N LYS A 83 16.06 -0.30 9.96
CA LYS A 83 17.19 -1.15 10.35
C LYS A 83 16.67 -2.27 11.26
N VAL A 84 16.20 -3.35 10.67
CA VAL A 84 15.93 -4.58 11.41
C VAL A 84 17.31 -5.15 11.78
N SER A 85 17.54 -5.36 13.07
CA SER A 85 18.83 -5.84 13.61
C SER A 85 19.27 -7.20 13.05
N ASP A 86 18.36 -7.92 12.39
CA ASP A 86 18.67 -9.12 11.63
C ASP A 86 18.75 -8.78 10.13
N ASN A 87 19.95 -8.90 9.59
CA ASN A 87 20.29 -8.83 8.16
C ASN A 87 19.62 -9.94 7.31
N ASN A 88 18.53 -10.55 7.78
CA ASN A 88 17.88 -11.73 7.24
C ASN A 88 16.45 -11.42 6.77
N ILE A 89 16.17 -10.21 6.25
CA ILE A 89 15.02 -10.06 5.34
C ILE A 89 15.42 -10.76 4.04
N ASP A 90 15.41 -12.09 4.07
CA ASP A 90 15.53 -12.91 2.87
C ASP A 90 14.26 -12.67 2.05
N GLY A 91 14.38 -11.91 0.96
CA GLY A 91 13.25 -11.57 0.09
C GLY A 91 12.44 -12.77 -0.44
N ASN A 92 12.93 -14.00 -0.26
CA ASN A 92 12.24 -15.25 -0.63
C ASN A 92 11.36 -15.85 0.47
N ARG A 93 11.43 -15.37 1.72
CA ARG A 93 10.75 -16.02 2.86
C ARG A 93 9.91 -15.06 3.71
N VAL A 94 9.58 -13.89 3.16
CA VAL A 94 9.00 -12.82 3.96
C VAL A 94 7.80 -12.22 3.25
N CYS A 95 6.64 -12.26 3.91
CA CYS A 95 5.51 -11.41 3.54
C CYS A 95 5.78 -10.00 4.07
N VAL A 96 6.27 -9.11 3.19
CA VAL A 96 6.35 -7.68 3.48
C VAL A 96 5.32 -6.96 2.62
N PHE A 97 4.59 -6.02 3.22
CA PHE A 97 3.87 -5.02 2.45
C PHE A 97 3.87 -3.65 3.10
N ILE A 98 3.63 -2.62 2.28
CA ILE A 98 3.53 -1.21 2.69
C ILE A 98 2.06 -0.77 2.73
N SER A 99 1.68 -0.02 3.76
CA SER A 99 0.38 0.64 3.89
C SER A 99 0.54 2.09 4.27
N ALA A 100 -0.47 2.90 3.96
CA ALA A 100 -0.61 4.21 4.58
C ALA A 100 -0.81 4.05 6.10
N TYR A 101 -0.18 4.94 6.87
CA TYR A 101 -0.43 5.12 8.30
C TYR A 101 -0.35 6.61 8.62
N GLN A 102 -1.49 7.19 9.03
CA GLN A 102 -1.63 8.64 9.19
C GLN A 102 -1.19 9.36 7.90
N ASN A 103 -0.23 10.29 7.98
CA ASN A 103 0.30 11.04 6.84
C ASN A 103 1.64 10.46 6.32
N SER A 104 1.91 9.18 6.62
CA SER A 104 3.18 8.52 6.33
C SER A 104 2.97 7.03 6.02
N LEU A 105 4.05 6.25 6.06
CA LEU A 105 4.08 4.84 5.70
C LEU A 105 4.16 3.93 6.93
N ALA A 106 3.58 2.75 6.79
CA ALA A 106 3.80 1.61 7.65
C ALA A 106 4.32 0.42 6.83
N MET A 107 5.18 -0.37 7.45
CA MET A 107 5.69 -1.62 6.92
C MET A 107 5.31 -2.76 7.87
N PHE A 108 4.77 -3.84 7.31
CA PHE A 108 4.46 -5.05 8.06
C PHE A 108 5.43 -6.15 7.64
N TYR A 109 5.98 -6.85 8.62
CA TYR A 109 6.92 -7.94 8.44
C TYR A 109 6.44 -9.14 9.26
N GLU A 110 6.11 -10.23 8.56
CA GLU A 110 5.83 -11.53 9.17
C GLU A 110 7.06 -12.42 8.98
N GLY A 111 7.75 -12.72 10.08
CA GLY A 111 8.90 -13.62 10.08
C GLY A 111 8.46 -15.08 10.04
N PHE A 112 9.19 -15.92 9.31
CA PHE A 112 9.07 -17.38 9.37
C PHE A 112 10.27 -17.96 10.15
N PRO A 113 10.10 -18.99 11.00
CA PRO A 113 8.90 -19.80 11.24
C PRO A 113 7.97 -19.27 12.35
N ASN A 114 8.39 -18.26 13.11
CA ASN A 114 7.61 -17.69 14.22
C ASN A 114 6.88 -16.44 13.74
N PRO A 115 5.55 -16.48 13.57
CA PRO A 115 4.77 -15.39 12.98
C PRO A 115 4.55 -14.28 14.02
N THR A 116 5.64 -13.63 14.38
CA THR A 116 5.56 -12.39 15.14
C THR A 116 5.18 -11.31 14.16
N LEU A 117 4.05 -10.67 14.45
CA LEU A 117 3.60 -9.53 13.68
C LEU A 117 4.47 -8.33 14.04
N ASN A 118 5.38 -7.97 13.14
CA ASN A 118 6.23 -6.80 13.32
C ASN A 118 5.67 -5.65 12.49
N ILE A 119 5.27 -4.58 13.16
CA ILE A 119 4.81 -3.36 12.49
C ILE A 119 5.83 -2.25 12.74
N TRP A 120 6.25 -1.61 11.65
CA TRP A 120 7.07 -0.41 11.68
C TRP A 120 6.27 0.74 11.09
N VAL A 121 6.34 1.91 11.72
CA VAL A 121 5.73 3.15 11.19
C VAL A 121 6.78 4.23 11.04
N MET A 122 6.72 4.96 9.95
CA MET A 122 7.61 6.08 9.67
C MET A 122 7.00 7.35 10.26
N LYS A 123 7.63 7.93 11.29
CA LYS A 123 7.09 9.12 11.96
C LYS A 123 7.11 10.37 11.08
N ASN A 124 8.18 10.54 10.32
CA ASN A 124 8.37 11.67 9.41
C ASN A 124 8.43 11.12 7.99
N TYR A 125 7.49 11.52 7.14
CA TYR A 125 7.44 11.02 5.77
C TYR A 125 8.76 11.22 5.01
N ALA A 126 9.17 10.22 4.25
CA ALA A 126 10.42 10.13 3.49
C ALA A 126 11.72 10.20 4.32
N ASP A 127 11.64 10.21 5.65
CA ASP A 127 12.81 10.12 6.53
C ASP A 127 12.98 8.68 7.04
N ALA A 128 13.88 7.94 6.41
CA ALA A 128 14.21 6.57 6.78
C ALA A 128 14.79 6.42 8.19
N SER A 129 15.28 7.50 8.81
CA SER A 129 15.73 7.45 10.21
C SER A 129 14.56 7.48 11.21
N SER A 130 13.37 7.86 10.76
CA SER A 130 12.18 8.04 11.59
C SER A 130 11.32 6.78 11.75
N TRP A 131 11.75 5.65 11.18
CA TRP A 131 11.07 4.38 11.38
C TRP A 131 11.12 3.98 12.86
N THR A 132 9.96 3.65 13.42
CA THR A 132 9.84 3.14 14.79
C THR A 132 8.94 1.92 14.84
N LYS A 133 9.28 0.98 15.72
CA LYS A 133 8.53 -0.27 15.89
C LYS A 133 7.30 -0.02 16.74
N LEU A 134 6.13 -0.40 16.24
CA LEU A 134 4.93 -0.51 17.06
C LEU A 134 4.93 -1.88 17.74
N VAL A 135 4.98 -1.89 19.07
CA VAL A 135 4.90 -3.12 19.86
C VAL A 135 3.44 -3.53 19.95
N ILE A 136 3.07 -4.59 19.24
CA ILE A 136 1.77 -5.24 19.40
C ILE A 136 1.96 -6.41 20.35
N SER A 137 1.22 -6.42 21.45
CA SER A 137 1.17 -7.59 22.33
C SER A 137 0.63 -8.78 21.54
N ALA A 138 1.33 -9.91 21.58
CA ALA A 138 0.99 -11.13 20.87
C ALA A 138 -0.51 -11.44 20.98
N TYR A 139 -1.11 -11.83 19.86
CA TYR A 139 -2.49 -12.27 19.81
C TYR A 139 -2.70 -13.42 20.81
N GLN A 140 -3.67 -13.27 21.71
CA GLN A 140 -4.05 -14.26 22.71
C GLN A 140 -5.26 -15.10 22.26
N GLY A 141 -5.47 -15.27 20.95
CA GLY A 141 -6.50 -16.16 20.45
C GLY A 141 -6.01 -17.60 20.30
N PRO A 142 -6.82 -18.48 19.69
CA PRO A 142 -6.47 -19.88 19.51
C PRO A 142 -5.10 -20.02 18.84
N ILE A 143 -4.28 -20.94 19.36
CA ILE A 143 -2.86 -21.13 19.07
C ILE A 143 -2.60 -21.42 17.57
N ASP A 144 -3.63 -21.82 16.82
CA ASP A 144 -3.51 -22.36 15.46
C ASP A 144 -3.55 -21.30 14.35
N TYR A 145 -3.84 -20.02 14.64
CA TYR A 145 -3.85 -18.97 13.61
C TYR A 145 -3.28 -17.64 14.11
N ASN A 146 -2.14 -17.23 13.54
CA ASN A 146 -1.58 -15.90 13.78
C ASN A 146 -2.29 -14.86 12.91
N PRO A 147 -2.75 -13.73 13.50
CA PRO A 147 -3.47 -12.73 12.73
C PRO A 147 -2.55 -12.04 11.73
N ARG A 148 -3.03 -11.88 10.50
CA ARG A 148 -2.33 -11.15 9.44
C ARG A 148 -2.81 -9.71 9.42
N VAL A 149 -1.88 -8.75 9.44
CA VAL A 149 -2.28 -7.35 9.19
C VAL A 149 -2.62 -7.18 7.72
N ARG A 150 -3.62 -6.36 7.43
CA ARG A 150 -4.00 -5.96 6.06
C ARG A 150 -3.86 -4.47 5.79
N GLY A 151 -3.64 -3.66 6.82
CA GLY A 151 -3.41 -2.22 6.71
C GLY A 151 -4.01 -1.45 7.89
N PHE A 152 -4.19 -0.14 7.69
CA PHE A 152 -4.75 0.76 8.69
C PHE A 152 -6.02 1.45 8.21
N ARG A 153 -6.91 1.73 9.15
CA ARG A 153 -8.02 2.65 8.97
C ARG A 153 -7.54 4.09 9.13
N LYS A 154 -8.34 5.04 8.63
CA LYS A 154 -8.06 6.48 8.77
C LYS A 154 -7.99 6.96 10.22
N ASN A 155 -8.68 6.29 11.16
CA ASN A 155 -8.63 6.60 12.59
C ASN A 155 -7.43 5.96 13.31
N GLY A 156 -6.55 5.25 12.60
CA GLY A 156 -5.35 4.62 13.16
C GLY A 156 -5.55 3.20 13.70
N GLU A 157 -6.78 2.67 13.68
CA GLU A 157 -7.02 1.26 14.00
C GLU A 157 -6.36 0.35 12.95
N VAL A 158 -5.77 -0.76 13.41
CA VAL A 158 -5.20 -1.78 12.52
C VAL A 158 -6.30 -2.75 12.07
N ILE A 159 -6.27 -3.14 10.80
CA ILE A 159 -7.12 -4.20 10.26
C ILE A 159 -6.35 -5.52 10.32
N LEU A 160 -6.90 -6.48 11.05
CA LEU A 160 -6.34 -7.82 11.22
C LEU A 160 -7.27 -8.85 10.58
N GLU A 161 -6.71 -9.77 9.82
CA GLU A 161 -7.35 -11.02 9.44
C GLU A 161 -7.04 -12.07 10.51
N ILE A 162 -8.05 -12.46 11.29
CA ILE A 162 -7.90 -13.36 12.44
C ILE A 162 -8.19 -14.83 12.09
N ASN A 163 -8.89 -15.06 11.00
CA ASN A 163 -9.10 -16.35 10.33
C ASN A 163 -9.23 -16.05 8.84
N VAL A 164 -9.12 -17.07 7.99
CA VAL A 164 -9.29 -16.91 6.54
C VAL A 164 -10.58 -16.15 6.23
N GLY A 165 -10.43 -14.96 5.66
CA GLY A 165 -11.54 -14.10 5.26
C GLY A 165 -12.22 -13.30 6.37
N GLN A 166 -11.89 -13.52 7.65
CA GLN A 166 -12.53 -12.81 8.78
C GLN A 166 -11.67 -11.65 9.27
N PHE A 167 -12.24 -10.45 9.25
CA PHE A 167 -11.51 -9.22 9.59
C PHE A 167 -12.03 -8.54 10.86
N VAL A 168 -11.09 -8.13 11.71
CA VAL A 168 -11.35 -7.28 12.87
C VAL A 168 -10.59 -5.97 12.76
N SER A 169 -11.18 -4.92 13.31
CA SER A 169 -10.49 -3.66 13.61
C SER A 169 -9.98 -3.72 15.04
N GLN A 170 -8.73 -3.30 15.27
CA GLN A 170 -8.17 -3.23 16.60
C GLN A 170 -7.55 -1.84 16.85
N ASP A 171 -7.91 -1.23 17.98
CA ASP A 171 -7.22 -0.05 18.49
C ASP A 171 -5.89 -0.51 19.13
N LEU A 172 -4.78 0.10 18.73
CA LEU A 172 -3.45 -0.30 19.22
C LEU A 172 -3.17 0.18 20.65
N ASN A 173 -3.85 1.22 21.12
CA ASN A 173 -3.69 1.79 22.46
C ASN A 173 -4.56 1.04 23.47
N THR A 174 -5.86 0.93 23.21
CA THR A 174 -6.83 0.30 24.13
C THR A 174 -6.85 -1.22 24.00
N LYS A 175 -6.39 -1.74 22.85
CA LYS A 175 -6.48 -3.17 22.47
C LYS A 175 -7.90 -3.66 22.28
N GLU A 176 -8.89 -2.76 22.26
CA GLU A 176 -10.27 -3.10 21.94
C GLU A 176 -10.35 -3.61 20.51
N ARG A 177 -11.16 -4.66 20.32
CA ARG A 177 -11.39 -5.28 19.02
C ARG A 177 -12.85 -5.15 18.63
N LYS A 178 -13.06 -4.88 17.36
CA LYS A 178 -14.38 -4.80 16.74
C LYS A 178 -14.42 -5.68 15.51
N ASP A 179 -15.33 -6.64 15.49
CA ASP A 179 -15.66 -7.38 14.28
C ASP A 179 -16.21 -6.42 13.21
N LEU A 180 -15.67 -6.52 12.01
CA LEU A 180 -16.10 -5.70 10.88
C LEU A 180 -17.31 -6.31 10.15
N GLY A 181 -17.65 -7.57 10.41
CA GLY A 181 -18.69 -8.29 9.70
C GLY A 181 -18.35 -8.50 8.22
N ILE A 182 -17.06 -8.45 7.87
CA ILE A 182 -16.56 -8.65 6.52
C ILE A 182 -16.07 -10.08 6.41
N ASN A 183 -16.61 -10.80 5.43
CA ASN A 183 -16.08 -12.08 4.96
C ASN A 183 -15.49 -11.87 3.57
N GLY A 184 -14.17 -11.95 3.46
CA GLY A 184 -13.44 -11.82 2.20
C GLY A 184 -12.87 -13.14 1.70
N ASP A 185 -12.46 -13.15 0.43
CA ASP A 185 -11.64 -14.21 -0.17
C ASP A 185 -10.14 -13.86 -0.09
N GLY A 186 -9.26 -14.76 -0.51
CA GLY A 186 -7.82 -14.71 -0.27
C GLY A 186 -7.02 -13.49 -0.80
N TYR A 187 -7.64 -12.53 -1.49
CA TYR A 187 -7.00 -11.32 -2.04
C TYR A 187 -7.71 -10.05 -1.59
N THR A 188 -7.52 -9.64 -0.33
CA THR A 188 -8.08 -8.40 0.22
C THR A 188 -7.02 -7.30 0.35
N PHE A 189 -7.42 -6.05 0.07
CA PHE A 189 -6.60 -4.86 0.32
C PHE A 189 -7.37 -3.85 1.17
N VAL A 190 -6.64 -3.00 1.91
CA VAL A 190 -7.20 -1.88 2.66
C VAL A 190 -6.86 -0.59 1.95
N GLY A 191 -7.87 0.17 1.55
CA GLY A 191 -7.71 1.42 0.82
C GLY A 191 -8.49 2.57 1.44
N SER A 192 -8.01 3.79 1.20
CA SER A 192 -8.77 5.00 1.56
C SER A 192 -9.73 5.37 0.43
N TYR A 193 -11.03 5.40 0.74
CA TYR A 193 -12.03 5.96 -0.16
C TYR A 193 -12.16 7.47 0.03
N VAL A 194 -12.20 8.21 -1.09
CA VAL A 194 -12.56 9.62 -1.14
C VAL A 194 -13.67 9.77 -2.17
N LYS A 195 -14.88 10.07 -1.69
CA LYS A 195 -16.03 10.38 -2.55
C LYS A 195 -15.66 11.59 -3.41
N SER A 196 -15.85 11.54 -4.73
CA SER A 196 -16.14 12.77 -5.45
C SER A 196 -17.41 12.60 -6.26
N LEU A 197 -18.21 13.65 -6.22
CA LEU A 197 -19.38 13.82 -7.04
C LEU A 197 -18.87 14.38 -8.37
N VAL A 198 -18.65 13.50 -9.34
CA VAL A 198 -18.59 13.92 -10.74
C VAL A 198 -19.97 13.62 -11.30
N LEU A 199 -20.68 14.64 -11.78
CA LEU A 199 -21.94 14.47 -12.49
C LEU A 199 -21.63 13.79 -13.83
N LEU A 200 -22.12 12.56 -14.01
CA LEU A 200 -21.87 11.76 -15.22
C LEU A 200 -22.70 12.21 -16.44
N ASP A 201 -23.73 13.06 -16.24
CA ASP A 201 -24.78 13.24 -17.26
C ASP A 201 -24.89 14.66 -17.85
N LYS A 202 -23.77 15.32 -18.17
CA LYS A 202 -23.85 16.52 -19.02
C LYS A 202 -22.87 16.47 -20.18
N PRO A 203 -23.33 16.35 -21.44
CA PRO A 203 -22.46 16.64 -22.57
C PRO A 203 -21.93 18.07 -22.41
N SER A 204 -20.62 18.19 -22.51
CA SER A 204 -19.85 19.42 -22.37
C SER A 204 -20.25 20.46 -23.42
N ARG A 205 -21.30 21.25 -23.13
CA ARG A 205 -21.33 22.62 -23.62
C ARG A 205 -20.38 23.41 -22.76
N ALA A 206 -19.15 23.57 -23.24
CA ALA A 206 -18.25 24.60 -22.77
C ALA A 206 -18.98 25.94 -22.87
N ILE A 207 -19.36 26.50 -21.72
CA ILE A 207 -19.79 27.89 -21.63
C ILE A 207 -18.64 28.61 -20.93
N SER A 208 -17.88 29.38 -21.70
CA SER A 208 -16.93 30.33 -21.16
C SER A 208 -17.72 31.40 -20.39
N TYR A 209 -17.52 31.51 -19.09
CA TYR A 209 -17.90 32.72 -18.37
C TYR A 209 -16.70 33.68 -18.43
N LYS A 210 -16.87 34.78 -19.19
CA LYS A 210 -16.08 36.00 -19.04
C LYS A 210 -16.87 36.97 -18.17
N GLY A 211 -16.17 37.65 -17.25
CA GLY A 211 -16.59 38.89 -16.59
C GLY A 211 -16.82 38.72 -15.08
N LYS A 212 -16.30 39.58 -14.21
CA LYS A 212 -15.62 40.88 -14.33
C LYS A 212 -14.42 40.93 -13.41
#